data_AF-A0A2I0VEC8-F1
#
_entry.id   AF-A0A2I0VEC8-F1
#
_cell.length_a   1.000
_cell.length_b   1.000
_cell.length_c   1.000
_cell.angle_alpha   90.00
_cell.angle_beta   90.00
_cell.angle_gamma   90.00
#
_symmetry.space_group_name_H-M   'P 1'
#
loop_
_entity.id
_entity.type
_entity.pdbx_description
1 polymer ?
#
loop_
_entity_poly.entity_id
_entity_poly.type
_entity_poly.pdbx_seq_one_letter_code
_entity_poly.pdbx_strand_id
1 'polypeptide(L)'
;MLINSLLFLQRHLFYILDRVAIDDVPIILSIANLCGRLCGKLLDKCIEIVVMSELDVVTLEKALPSEIVKQVEEARATLGLQALESSGYPGKHVKRIHRALDSDDVELVRMLLKEGQTSLDDAYALHYAVAYCDSKITSELLDLGLADINYRNQRGYTVLHIAAMRREPTLIVSLLTKGASPADLTLDGRKAVQISKRLTRSVDYYRTTDEGKASPKERLCIEILEQAERRDPLVGEASVSLAMAGDDLRGLVTFKRP
;
A
#
# COMPACT_ATOMS: atom_id res chain seq x y z
N MET A 1 10.12 12.35 40.48
CA MET A 1 10.85 12.15 39.19
C MET A 1 10.12 11.23 38.20
N LEU A 2 9.48 10.15 38.64
CA LEU A 2 8.78 9.20 37.74
C LEU A 2 7.52 9.77 37.03
N ILE A 3 6.75 10.63 37.68
CA ILE A 3 5.52 11.21 37.09
C ILE A 3 5.85 12.22 35.97
N ASN A 4 6.87 13.06 36.17
CA ASN A 4 7.30 14.07 35.18
C ASN A 4 7.95 13.43 33.94
N SER A 5 8.67 12.32 34.12
CA SER A 5 9.25 11.56 33.00
C SER A 5 8.17 10.84 32.19
N LEU A 6 7.14 10.29 32.85
CA LEU A 6 6.00 9.68 32.17
C LEU A 6 5.17 10.72 31.38
N LEU A 7 4.95 11.91 31.94
CA LEU A 7 4.23 13.00 31.25
C LEU A 7 5.00 13.52 30.03
N PHE A 8 6.33 13.64 30.14
CA PHE A 8 7.19 14.03 29.03
C PHE A 8 7.16 12.99 27.91
N LEU A 9 7.23 11.69 28.26
CA LEU A 9 7.13 10.59 27.30
C LEU A 9 5.77 10.59 26.59
N GLN A 10 4.66 10.82 27.30
CA GLN A 10 3.33 10.94 26.70
C GLN A 10 3.23 12.11 25.72
N ARG A 11 3.71 13.30 26.09
CA ARG A 11 3.74 14.46 25.19
C ARG A 11 4.58 14.22 23.95
N HIS A 12 5.73 13.58 24.12
CA HIS A 12 6.60 13.25 23.00
C HIS A 12 5.93 12.25 22.05
N LEU A 13 5.24 11.26 22.59
CA LEU A 13 4.52 10.26 21.80
C LEU A 13 3.36 10.88 21.00
N PHE A 14 2.61 11.81 21.59
CA PHE A 14 1.54 12.53 20.88
C PHE A 14 2.09 13.44 19.79
N TYR A 15 3.18 14.15 20.07
CA TYR A 15 3.87 14.93 19.06
C TYR A 15 4.36 14.08 17.88
N ILE A 16 4.80 12.84 18.15
CA ILE A 16 5.17 11.89 17.10
C ILE A 16 3.93 11.51 16.30
N LEU A 17 2.82 11.11 16.94
CA LEU A 17 1.58 10.72 16.26
C LEU A 17 1.07 11.78 15.29
N ASP A 18 1.13 13.06 15.67
CA ASP A 18 0.69 14.18 14.82
C ASP A 18 1.53 14.32 13.53
N ARG A 19 2.69 13.66 13.45
CA ARG A 19 3.60 13.67 12.29
C ARG A 19 3.77 12.32 11.61
N VAL A 20 3.19 11.26 12.16
CA VAL A 20 3.22 9.92 11.57
C VAL A 20 2.28 9.90 10.36
N ALA A 21 2.67 9.17 9.31
CA ALA A 21 1.77 8.98 8.17
C ALA A 21 0.56 8.16 8.59
N ILE A 22 -0.63 8.49 8.09
CA ILE A 22 -1.87 7.85 8.54
C ILE A 22 -1.85 6.32 8.39
N ASP A 23 -1.16 5.81 7.36
CA ASP A 23 -0.94 4.37 7.12
C ASP A 23 -0.24 3.63 8.27
N ASP A 24 0.58 4.34 9.04
CA ASP A 24 1.37 3.77 10.14
C ASP A 24 0.58 3.79 11.48
N VAL A 25 -0.51 4.58 11.57
CA VAL A 25 -1.30 4.72 12.80
C VAL A 25 -2.02 3.43 13.21
N PRO A 26 -2.61 2.61 12.31
CA PRO A 26 -3.20 1.33 12.67
C PRO A 26 -2.22 0.36 13.34
N ILE A 27 -0.96 0.35 12.92
CA ILE A 27 0.08 -0.49 13.54
C ILE A 27 0.35 -0.01 14.97
N ILE A 28 0.47 1.30 15.16
CA ILE A 28 0.67 1.90 16.50
C ILE A 28 -0.54 1.60 17.40
N LEU A 29 -1.75 1.72 16.85
CA LEU A 29 -3.00 1.40 17.55
C LEU A 29 -3.05 -0.08 17.97
N SER A 30 -2.69 -1.00 17.08
CA SER A 30 -2.62 -2.43 17.36
C SER A 30 -1.64 -2.74 18.50
N ILE A 31 -0.45 -2.13 18.47
CA ILE A 31 0.56 -2.27 19.54
C ILE A 31 0.04 -1.67 20.86
N ALA A 32 -0.56 -0.48 20.81
CA ALA A 32 -1.14 0.16 21.99
C ALA A 32 -2.22 -0.70 22.64
N ASN A 33 -3.05 -1.37 21.82
CA ASN A 33 -4.07 -2.30 22.26
C ASN A 33 -3.46 -3.54 22.95
N LEU A 34 -2.39 -4.11 22.38
CA LEU A 34 -1.65 -5.23 23.02
C LEU A 34 -1.04 -4.85 24.37
N CYS A 35 -0.61 -3.59 24.54
CA CYS A 35 -0.07 -3.08 25.80
C CYS A 35 -1.14 -2.78 26.88
N GLY A 36 -2.43 -2.83 26.53
CA GLY A 36 -3.55 -2.67 27.45
C GLY A 36 -3.54 -1.36 28.24
N ARG A 37 -3.82 -1.43 29.56
CA ARG A 37 -4.06 -0.24 30.41
C ARG A 37 -2.87 0.72 30.52
N LEU A 38 -1.64 0.28 30.24
CA LEU A 38 -0.46 1.13 30.28
C LEU A 38 -0.44 2.18 29.15
N CYS A 39 -1.18 1.92 28.07
CA CYS A 39 -1.24 2.76 26.87
C CYS A 39 -2.63 3.38 26.63
N GLY A 40 -3.52 3.44 27.62
CA GLY A 40 -4.90 3.91 27.42
C GLY A 40 -5.02 5.25 26.69
N LYS A 41 -4.28 6.27 27.12
CA LYS A 41 -4.30 7.59 26.43
C LYS A 41 -3.76 7.55 25.00
N LEU A 42 -2.80 6.66 24.73
CA LEU A 42 -2.25 6.46 23.39
C LEU A 42 -3.27 5.78 22.49
N LEU A 43 -3.93 4.74 23.02
CA LEU A 43 -5.01 4.02 22.36
C LEU A 43 -6.12 5.00 21.97
N ASP A 44 -6.63 5.78 22.93
CA ASP A 44 -7.69 6.76 22.70
C ASP A 44 -7.32 7.75 21.59
N LYS A 45 -6.08 8.26 21.63
CA LYS A 45 -5.60 9.22 20.62
C LYS A 45 -5.48 8.58 19.23
N CYS A 46 -4.99 7.34 19.15
CA CYS A 46 -4.89 6.64 17.88
C CYS A 46 -6.28 6.33 17.31
N ILE A 47 -7.24 5.94 18.15
CA ILE A 47 -8.64 5.75 17.73
C ILE A 47 -9.21 7.05 17.19
N GLU A 48 -9.03 8.18 17.90
CA GLU A 48 -9.47 9.50 17.43
C GLU A 48 -8.90 9.83 16.04
N ILE A 49 -7.59 9.66 15.84
CA ILE A 49 -6.93 9.91 14.55
C ILE A 49 -7.50 9.00 13.46
N VAL A 50 -7.67 7.70 13.74
CA VAL A 50 -8.20 6.73 12.76
C VAL A 50 -9.65 7.07 12.41
N VAL A 51 -10.50 7.38 13.39
CA VAL A 51 -11.90 7.77 13.18
C VAL A 51 -12.00 8.97 12.24
N MET A 52 -11.16 9.98 12.45
CA MET A 52 -11.16 11.22 11.66
C MET A 52 -10.42 11.11 10.31
N SER A 53 -9.91 9.93 9.95
CA SER A 53 -9.11 9.73 8.74
C SER A 53 -9.89 9.09 7.58
N GLU A 54 -9.33 9.18 6.38
CA GLU A 54 -9.80 8.55 5.14
C GLU A 54 -9.36 7.08 4.97
N LEU A 55 -8.96 6.39 6.06
CA LEU A 55 -8.64 4.97 5.98
C LEU A 55 -9.90 4.15 5.69
N ASP A 56 -9.87 3.36 4.62
CA ASP A 56 -10.97 2.47 4.23
C ASP A 56 -11.12 1.27 5.18
N VAL A 57 -12.32 0.68 5.18
CA VAL A 57 -12.65 -0.44 6.09
C VAL A 57 -11.73 -1.65 5.88
N VAL A 58 -11.31 -1.93 4.65
CA VAL A 58 -10.44 -3.06 4.34
C VAL A 58 -9.07 -2.88 4.99
N THR A 59 -8.50 -1.68 4.88
CA THR A 59 -7.22 -1.35 5.53
C THR A 59 -7.32 -1.53 7.05
N LEU A 60 -8.44 -1.14 7.67
CA LEU A 60 -8.66 -1.32 9.10
C LEU A 60 -8.82 -2.81 9.48
N GLU A 61 -9.63 -3.57 8.75
CA GLU A 61 -9.84 -5.02 8.96
C GLU A 61 -8.54 -5.82 8.86
N LYS A 62 -7.63 -5.44 7.95
CA LYS A 62 -6.33 -6.11 7.79
C LYS A 62 -5.32 -5.76 8.89
N ALA A 63 -5.45 -4.59 9.53
CA ALA A 63 -4.46 -4.09 10.49
C ALA A 63 -4.87 -4.22 11.96
N LEU A 64 -6.18 -4.28 12.25
CA LEU A 64 -6.73 -4.12 13.60
C LEU A 64 -7.64 -5.30 14.00
N PRO A 65 -7.74 -5.60 15.31
CA PRO A 65 -8.75 -6.55 15.81
C PRO A 65 -10.17 -6.08 15.50
N SER A 66 -11.09 -7.02 15.24
CA SER A 66 -12.47 -6.75 14.85
C SER A 66 -13.23 -5.85 15.82
N GLU A 67 -12.94 -5.94 17.13
CA GLU A 67 -13.56 -5.09 18.15
C GLU A 67 -13.21 -3.61 17.96
N ILE A 68 -11.95 -3.32 17.63
CA ILE A 68 -11.48 -1.94 17.40
C ILE A 68 -12.02 -1.41 16.08
N VAL A 69 -12.07 -2.25 15.03
CA VAL A 69 -12.66 -1.86 13.73
C VAL A 69 -14.12 -1.46 13.92
N LYS A 70 -14.90 -2.30 14.62
CA LYS A 70 -16.31 -2.02 14.92
C LYS A 70 -16.47 -0.72 15.71
N GLN A 71 -15.64 -0.50 16.73
CA GLN A 71 -15.64 0.75 17.49
C GLN A 71 -15.39 1.97 16.60
N VAL A 72 -14.42 1.89 15.68
CA VAL A 72 -14.10 2.97 14.73
C VAL A 72 -15.26 3.21 13.78
N GLU A 73 -15.87 2.16 13.22
CA GLU A 73 -17.00 2.27 12.30
C GLU A 73 -18.23 2.89 12.97
N GLU A 74 -18.56 2.47 14.20
CA GLU A 74 -19.66 3.03 14.99
C GLU A 74 -19.43 4.52 15.30
N ALA A 75 -18.19 4.90 15.64
CA ALA A 75 -17.83 6.28 15.87
C ALA A 75 -17.94 7.13 14.59
N ARG A 76 -17.45 6.63 13.45
CA ARG A 76 -17.59 7.29 12.15
C ARG A 76 -19.05 7.46 11.75
N ALA A 77 -19.88 6.44 11.95
CA ALA A 77 -21.31 6.49 11.68
C ALA A 77 -22.01 7.55 12.54
N THR A 78 -21.68 7.62 13.83
CA THR A 78 -22.22 8.62 14.78
C THR A 78 -21.86 10.05 14.37
N LEU A 79 -20.66 10.26 13.81
CA LEU A 79 -20.18 11.56 13.34
C LEU A 79 -20.64 11.91 11.92
N GLY A 80 -21.34 10.99 11.22
CA GLY A 80 -21.71 11.17 9.82
C GLY A 80 -20.51 11.19 8.86
N LEU A 81 -19.37 10.66 9.28
CA LEU A 81 -18.13 10.59 8.50
C LEU A 81 -18.07 9.36 7.59
N GLN A 82 -19.10 8.51 7.58
CA GLN A 82 -19.19 7.48 6.56
C GLN A 82 -19.33 8.16 5.19
N ALA A 83 -18.26 8.07 4.38
CA ALA A 83 -18.45 7.96 2.94
C ALA A 83 -19.51 6.87 2.75
N LEU A 84 -20.46 7.11 1.85
CA LEU A 84 -21.61 6.28 1.58
C LEU A 84 -21.17 4.85 1.16
N GLU A 85 -20.64 4.03 2.08
CA GLU A 85 -20.56 2.59 1.94
C GLU A 85 -21.99 2.11 2.06
N SER A 86 -22.67 2.29 0.93
CA SER A 86 -24.02 1.87 0.74
C SER A 86 -24.08 0.40 1.14
N SER A 87 -24.90 0.11 2.13
CA SER A 87 -25.47 -1.22 2.37
C SER A 87 -26.19 -1.80 1.14
N GLY A 88 -26.21 -1.06 0.02
CA GLY A 88 -26.58 -1.49 -1.32
C GLY A 88 -25.55 -2.35 -2.07
N TYR A 89 -25.98 -2.72 -3.27
CA TYR A 89 -25.37 -3.74 -4.14
C TYR A 89 -23.85 -3.60 -4.44
N PRO A 90 -23.23 -2.41 -4.61
CA PRO A 90 -21.79 -2.37 -4.90
C PRO A 90 -20.93 -2.85 -3.72
N GLY A 91 -21.27 -2.53 -2.47
CA GLY A 91 -20.45 -2.91 -1.31
C GLY A 91 -20.35 -4.42 -1.09
N LYS A 92 -21.44 -5.18 -1.32
CA LYS A 92 -21.44 -6.64 -1.18
C LYS A 92 -20.67 -7.33 -2.30
N HIS A 93 -20.81 -6.84 -3.53
CA HIS A 93 -20.13 -7.42 -4.68
C HIS A 93 -18.61 -7.15 -4.63
N VAL A 94 -18.19 -5.94 -4.23
CA VAL A 94 -16.78 -5.63 -3.93
C VAL A 94 -16.20 -6.58 -2.88
N LYS A 95 -16.91 -6.79 -1.75
CA LYS A 95 -16.47 -7.74 -0.71
C LYS A 95 -16.33 -9.18 -1.22
N ARG A 96 -17.18 -9.62 -2.16
CA ARG A 96 -17.04 -10.95 -2.80
C ARG A 96 -15.78 -11.02 -3.66
N ILE A 97 -15.48 -9.96 -4.42
CA ILE A 97 -14.25 -9.87 -5.24
C ILE A 97 -13.01 -9.92 -4.33
N HIS A 98 -12.97 -9.14 -3.25
CA HIS A 98 -11.85 -9.15 -2.30
C HIS A 98 -11.66 -10.51 -1.63
N ARG A 99 -12.75 -11.20 -1.25
CA ARG A 99 -12.65 -12.56 -0.70
C ARG A 99 -12.11 -13.59 -1.70
N ALA A 100 -12.46 -13.45 -2.98
CA ALA A 100 -11.89 -14.29 -4.03
C ALA A 100 -10.37 -14.07 -4.17
N LEU A 101 -9.92 -12.80 -4.08
CA LEU A 101 -8.49 -12.46 -4.05
C LEU A 101 -7.77 -13.00 -2.82
N ASP A 102 -8.38 -12.92 -1.63
CA ASP A 102 -7.84 -13.52 -0.40
C ASP A 102 -7.75 -15.05 -0.47
N SER A 103 -8.53 -15.67 -1.35
CA SER A 103 -8.56 -17.12 -1.57
C SER A 103 -7.75 -17.56 -2.79
N ASP A 104 -6.99 -16.64 -3.39
CA ASP A 104 -6.20 -16.86 -4.60
C ASP A 104 -7.02 -17.37 -5.82
N ASP A 105 -8.34 -17.10 -5.84
CA ASP A 105 -9.28 -17.61 -6.85
C ASP A 105 -9.60 -16.56 -7.92
N VAL A 106 -8.67 -16.38 -8.86
CA VAL A 106 -8.80 -15.44 -9.98
C VAL A 106 -9.94 -15.83 -10.93
N GLU A 107 -10.29 -17.11 -11.02
CA GLU A 107 -11.42 -17.53 -11.85
C GLU A 107 -12.76 -17.14 -11.22
N LEU A 108 -12.89 -17.21 -9.89
CA LEU A 108 -14.03 -16.63 -9.19
C LEU A 108 -14.09 -15.11 -9.39
N VAL A 109 -12.97 -14.40 -9.37
CA VAL A 109 -12.95 -12.96 -9.74
C VAL A 109 -13.51 -12.78 -11.16
N ARG A 110 -13.07 -13.57 -12.13
CA ARG A 110 -13.59 -13.51 -13.51
C ARG A 110 -15.09 -13.77 -13.58
N MET A 111 -15.60 -14.76 -12.84
CA MET A 111 -17.03 -15.05 -12.79
C MET A 111 -17.83 -13.88 -12.20
N LEU A 112 -17.35 -13.28 -11.12
CA LEU A 112 -17.98 -12.11 -10.49
C LEU A 112 -18.01 -10.91 -11.44
N LEU A 113 -16.93 -10.66 -12.19
CA LEU A 113 -16.89 -9.58 -13.19
C LEU A 113 -17.92 -9.79 -14.32
N LYS A 114 -18.19 -11.05 -14.71
CA LYS A 114 -19.22 -11.38 -15.71
C LYS A 114 -20.64 -11.11 -15.21
N GLU A 115 -20.88 -11.06 -13.90
CA GLU A 115 -22.18 -10.62 -13.35
C GLU A 115 -22.47 -9.15 -13.68
N GLY A 116 -21.46 -8.36 -14.11
CA GLY A 116 -21.61 -6.99 -14.60
C GLY A 116 -21.94 -5.95 -13.53
N GLN A 117 -21.86 -6.32 -12.25
CA GLN A 117 -22.26 -5.48 -11.13
C GLN A 117 -21.16 -4.51 -10.66
N THR A 118 -19.89 -4.84 -10.88
CA THR A 118 -18.74 -4.06 -10.40
C THR A 118 -17.53 -4.38 -11.27
N SER A 119 -16.80 -3.36 -11.72
CA SER A 119 -15.52 -3.55 -12.42
C SER A 119 -14.36 -3.80 -11.44
N LEU A 120 -13.18 -4.15 -11.95
CA LEU A 120 -11.97 -4.25 -11.11
C LEU A 120 -11.61 -2.91 -10.48
N ASP A 121 -11.81 -1.81 -11.21
CA ASP A 121 -11.49 -0.45 -10.75
C ASP A 121 -12.48 0.00 -9.67
N ASP A 122 -13.79 -0.21 -9.88
CA ASP A 122 -14.82 0.09 -8.86
C ASP A 122 -14.59 -0.68 -7.56
N ALA A 123 -14.03 -1.89 -7.65
CA ALA A 123 -13.67 -2.70 -6.50
C ALA A 123 -12.30 -2.37 -5.91
N TYR A 124 -11.52 -1.48 -6.52
CA TYR A 124 -10.10 -1.28 -6.20
C TYR A 124 -9.34 -2.61 -6.12
N ALA A 125 -9.71 -3.58 -6.96
CA ALA A 125 -9.26 -4.97 -6.86
C ALA A 125 -7.74 -5.08 -7.10
N LEU A 126 -7.21 -4.27 -8.01
CA LEU A 126 -5.76 -4.22 -8.25
C LEU A 126 -5.02 -3.60 -7.06
N HIS A 127 -5.55 -2.53 -6.44
CA HIS A 127 -4.98 -1.98 -5.20
C HIS A 127 -4.98 -3.01 -4.08
N TYR A 128 -6.08 -3.76 -3.94
CA TYR A 128 -6.22 -4.83 -2.96
C TYR A 128 -5.18 -5.93 -3.16
N ALA A 129 -5.08 -6.46 -4.39
CA ALA A 129 -4.11 -7.51 -4.72
C ALA A 129 -2.67 -7.04 -4.50
N VAL A 130 -2.37 -5.81 -4.92
CA VAL A 130 -1.06 -5.19 -4.73
C VAL A 130 -0.78 -4.91 -3.26
N ALA A 131 -1.78 -4.72 -2.39
CA ALA A 131 -1.57 -4.50 -0.95
C ALA A 131 -1.41 -5.81 -0.17
N TYR A 132 -2.22 -6.82 -0.46
CA TYR A 132 -2.44 -7.96 0.44
C TYR A 132 -2.19 -9.34 -0.17
N CYS A 133 -2.20 -9.46 -1.50
CA CYS A 133 -1.99 -10.75 -2.16
C CYS A 133 -0.53 -10.94 -2.59
N ASP A 134 -0.22 -12.15 -3.02
CA ASP A 134 1.07 -12.48 -3.62
C ASP A 134 1.23 -11.87 -5.02
N SER A 135 2.49 -11.75 -5.46
CA SER A 135 2.84 -11.20 -6.78
C SER A 135 2.22 -11.98 -7.93
N LYS A 136 2.01 -13.30 -7.77
CA LYS A 136 1.36 -14.17 -8.76
C LYS A 136 -0.07 -13.72 -9.04
N ILE A 137 -0.90 -13.54 -8.01
CA ILE A 137 -2.29 -13.08 -8.14
C ILE A 137 -2.35 -11.70 -8.78
N THR A 138 -1.43 -10.82 -8.40
CA THR A 138 -1.34 -9.50 -9.02
C THR A 138 -1.03 -9.59 -10.51
N SER A 139 -0.09 -10.46 -10.92
CA SER A 139 0.22 -10.68 -12.34
C SER A 139 -0.99 -11.22 -13.09
N GLU A 140 -1.67 -12.23 -12.56
CA GLU A 140 -2.87 -12.79 -13.18
C GLU A 140 -3.98 -11.74 -13.36
N LEU A 141 -4.20 -10.87 -12.36
CA LEU A 141 -5.14 -9.76 -12.47
C LEU A 141 -4.74 -8.73 -13.53
N LEU A 142 -3.45 -8.38 -13.61
CA LEU A 142 -2.94 -7.47 -14.64
C LEU A 142 -3.08 -8.07 -16.05
N ASP A 143 -2.90 -9.38 -16.18
CA ASP A 143 -3.02 -10.09 -17.46
C ASP A 143 -4.47 -10.18 -17.96
N LEU A 144 -5.46 -9.93 -17.09
CA LEU A 144 -6.85 -9.76 -17.54
C LEU A 144 -7.02 -8.52 -18.43
N GLY A 145 -6.19 -7.48 -18.23
CA GLY A 145 -6.27 -6.24 -19.00
C GLY A 145 -7.57 -5.45 -18.80
N LEU A 146 -8.27 -5.68 -17.68
CA LEU A 146 -9.58 -5.10 -17.36
C LEU A 146 -9.52 -3.96 -16.33
N ALA A 147 -8.34 -3.68 -15.78
CA ALA A 147 -8.13 -2.64 -14.76
C ALA A 147 -7.21 -1.55 -15.29
N ASP A 148 -7.51 -0.29 -14.98
CA ASP A 148 -6.58 0.81 -15.22
C ASP A 148 -5.45 0.78 -14.19
N ILE A 149 -4.22 0.54 -14.66
CA ILE A 149 -3.03 0.47 -13.81
C ILE A 149 -2.71 1.79 -13.11
N ASN A 150 -3.18 2.92 -13.63
CA ASN A 150 -2.99 4.25 -13.04
C ASN A 150 -4.22 4.74 -12.28
N TYR A 151 -5.22 3.86 -12.07
CA TYR A 151 -6.40 4.19 -11.29
C TYR A 151 -6.04 4.58 -9.86
N ARG A 152 -6.72 5.61 -9.35
CA ARG A 152 -6.49 6.16 -8.02
C ARG A 152 -7.57 5.69 -7.06
N ASN A 153 -7.16 5.18 -5.90
CA ASN A 153 -8.10 4.90 -4.82
C ASN A 153 -8.64 6.20 -4.18
N GLN A 154 -9.55 6.07 -3.22
CA GLN A 154 -10.16 7.20 -2.51
C GLN A 154 -9.14 8.14 -1.83
N ARG A 155 -7.93 7.63 -1.54
CA ARG A 155 -6.82 8.39 -0.94
C ARG A 155 -5.86 8.98 -1.97
N GLY A 156 -6.15 8.82 -3.26
CA GLY A 156 -5.34 9.25 -4.39
C GLY A 156 -4.12 8.38 -4.67
N TYR A 157 -4.06 7.15 -4.14
CA TYR A 157 -2.95 6.23 -4.40
C TYR A 157 -3.20 5.42 -5.66
N THR A 158 -2.17 5.30 -6.50
CA THR A 158 -2.11 4.32 -7.58
C THR A 158 -1.50 3.05 -7.03
N VAL A 159 -1.60 1.95 -7.77
CA VAL A 159 -0.98 0.68 -7.33
C VAL A 159 0.55 0.77 -7.23
N LEU A 160 1.20 1.66 -7.99
CA LEU A 160 2.63 1.89 -7.85
C LEU A 160 2.99 2.55 -6.50
N HIS A 161 2.13 3.44 -5.99
CA HIS A 161 2.27 3.98 -4.63
C HIS A 161 2.18 2.89 -3.57
N ILE A 162 1.22 1.96 -3.70
CA ILE A 162 1.06 0.84 -2.77
C ILE A 162 2.25 -0.13 -2.83
N ALA A 163 2.72 -0.46 -4.03
CA ALA A 163 3.91 -1.31 -4.20
C ALA A 163 5.18 -0.68 -3.58
N ALA A 164 5.33 0.64 -3.69
CA ALA A 164 6.39 1.39 -3.03
C ALA A 164 6.34 1.31 -1.49
N MET A 165 5.14 1.19 -0.91
CA MET A 165 4.95 0.96 0.54
C MET A 165 5.29 -0.47 0.96
N ARG A 166 4.97 -1.47 0.13
CA ARG A 166 5.33 -2.88 0.37
C ARG A 166 6.82 -3.17 0.25
N ARG A 167 7.57 -2.31 -0.44
CA ARG A 167 9.02 -2.44 -0.67
C ARG A 167 9.38 -3.75 -1.37
N GLU A 168 8.55 -4.13 -2.36
CA GLU A 168 8.73 -5.36 -3.14
C GLU A 168 9.21 -5.00 -4.56
N PRO A 169 10.51 -5.13 -4.87
CA PRO A 169 11.09 -4.67 -6.14
C PRO A 169 10.48 -5.35 -7.38
N THR A 170 10.22 -6.65 -7.29
CA THR A 170 9.63 -7.45 -8.38
C THR A 170 8.24 -6.94 -8.77
N LEU A 171 7.43 -6.58 -7.77
CA LEU A 171 6.11 -6.01 -7.96
C LEU A 171 6.18 -4.63 -8.62
N ILE A 172 7.10 -3.77 -8.17
CA ILE A 172 7.33 -2.45 -8.79
C ILE A 172 7.72 -2.59 -10.26
N VAL A 173 8.64 -3.50 -10.59
CA VAL A 173 9.06 -3.76 -11.98
C VAL A 173 7.88 -4.24 -12.83
N SER A 174 7.09 -5.17 -12.31
CA SER A 174 5.91 -5.70 -13.01
C SER A 174 4.92 -4.59 -13.34
N LEU A 175 4.61 -3.72 -12.37
CA LEU A 175 3.70 -2.60 -12.57
C LEU A 175 4.23 -1.57 -13.59
N LEU A 176 5.51 -1.19 -13.48
CA LEU A 176 6.15 -0.28 -14.44
C LEU A 176 6.15 -0.86 -15.87
N THR A 177 6.42 -2.15 -16.01
CA THR A 177 6.40 -2.85 -17.31
C THR A 177 5.01 -2.87 -17.94
N LYS A 178 3.97 -2.90 -17.11
CA LYS A 178 2.55 -2.82 -17.54
C LYS A 178 2.06 -1.37 -17.73
N GLY A 179 2.94 -0.37 -17.65
CA GLY A 179 2.61 1.03 -17.95
C GLY A 179 2.20 1.88 -16.74
N ALA A 180 2.54 1.46 -15.51
CA ALA A 180 2.35 2.31 -14.34
C ALA A 180 3.21 3.59 -14.44
N SER A 181 2.60 4.74 -14.20
CA SER A 181 3.27 6.04 -14.24
C SER A 181 4.07 6.29 -12.96
N PRO A 182 5.41 6.44 -13.03
CA PRO A 182 6.22 6.80 -11.87
C PRO A 182 6.09 8.27 -11.46
N ALA A 183 5.51 9.11 -12.33
CA ALA A 183 5.37 10.55 -12.12
C ALA A 183 4.08 10.94 -11.38
N ASP A 184 3.15 10.00 -11.23
CA ASP A 184 1.85 10.23 -10.61
C ASP A 184 2.00 10.68 -9.15
N LEU A 185 1.16 11.64 -8.78
CA LEU A 185 1.14 12.21 -7.43
C LEU A 185 -0.04 11.67 -6.62
N THR A 186 0.23 11.42 -5.35
CA THR A 186 -0.77 11.27 -4.28
C THR A 186 -1.42 12.62 -3.95
N LEU A 187 -2.49 12.62 -3.14
CA LEU A 187 -3.15 13.86 -2.69
C LEU A 187 -2.21 14.77 -1.89
N ASP A 188 -1.25 14.21 -1.15
CA ASP A 188 -0.22 14.96 -0.42
C ASP A 188 1.00 15.33 -1.29
N GLY A 189 0.89 15.20 -2.62
CA GLY A 189 1.90 15.67 -3.57
C GLY A 189 3.17 14.80 -3.60
N ARG A 190 3.05 13.51 -3.28
CA ARG A 190 4.17 12.57 -3.27
C ARG A 190 4.11 11.62 -4.45
N LYS A 191 5.28 11.28 -4.99
CA LYS A 191 5.48 10.19 -5.95
C LYS A 191 5.84 8.89 -5.22
N ALA A 192 5.73 7.77 -5.91
CA ALA A 192 6.15 6.45 -5.42
C ALA A 192 7.59 6.45 -4.88
N VAL A 193 8.55 7.09 -5.57
CA VAL A 193 9.95 7.15 -5.13
C VAL A 193 10.12 7.87 -3.79
N GLN A 194 9.34 8.93 -3.54
CA GLN A 194 9.40 9.70 -2.31
C GLN A 194 8.83 8.90 -1.14
N ILE A 195 7.79 8.08 -1.39
CA ILE A 195 7.25 7.13 -0.41
C ILE A 195 8.32 6.10 -0.02
N SER A 196 8.95 5.43 -0.99
CA SER A 196 10.02 4.45 -0.70
C SER A 196 11.19 5.06 0.05
N LYS A 197 11.63 6.28 -0.32
CA LYS A 197 12.70 7.01 0.39
C LYS A 197 12.34 7.31 1.85
N ARG A 198 11.12 7.80 2.11
CA ARG A 198 10.64 8.10 3.47
C ARG A 198 10.63 6.85 4.35
N LEU A 199 10.21 5.74 3.77
CA LEU A 199 10.06 4.46 4.48
C LEU A 199 11.42 3.79 4.75
N THR A 200 12.40 3.98 3.88
CA THR A 200 13.75 3.39 4.02
C THR A 200 14.53 4.08 5.14
N ARG A 201 14.99 3.31 6.14
CA ARG A 201 15.83 3.86 7.21
C ARG A 201 17.19 4.24 6.62
N SER A 202 17.79 5.31 7.12
CA SER A 202 19.11 5.78 6.65
C SER A 202 20.17 4.67 6.69
N VAL A 203 20.19 3.85 7.75
CA VAL A 203 21.13 2.73 7.90
C VAL A 203 20.98 1.69 6.81
N ASP A 204 19.74 1.40 6.37
CA ASP A 204 19.47 0.40 5.33
C ASP A 204 19.77 0.95 3.92
N TYR A 205 19.72 2.28 3.75
CA TYR A 205 20.12 2.95 2.52
C TYR A 205 21.64 2.95 2.31
N TYR A 206 22.42 3.24 3.36
CA TYR A 206 23.90 3.33 3.29
C TYR A 206 24.63 2.00 3.51
N ARG A 207 23.94 0.90 3.83
CA ARG A 207 24.58 -0.41 3.97
C ARG A 207 25.16 -0.82 2.61
N THR A 208 26.47 -0.65 2.46
CA THR A 208 27.23 -1.24 1.36
C THR A 208 27.13 -2.75 1.47
N THR A 209 26.73 -3.40 0.39
CA THR A 209 26.82 -4.85 0.27
C THR A 209 28.30 -5.23 0.36
N ASP A 210 28.71 -5.91 1.41
CA ASP A 210 29.94 -6.71 1.36
C ASP A 210 29.85 -7.61 0.12
N GLU A 211 30.97 -7.73 -0.61
CA GLU A 211 31.07 -8.41 -1.90
C GLU A 211 30.30 -9.74 -1.90
N GLY A 212 29.20 -9.81 -2.66
CA GLY A 212 28.41 -11.02 -2.85
C GLY A 212 27.01 -11.07 -2.20
N LYS A 213 26.58 -10.08 -1.40
CA LYS A 213 25.20 -10.04 -0.87
C LYS A 213 24.25 -9.21 -1.75
N ALA A 214 22.99 -9.63 -1.83
CA ALA A 214 21.93 -8.89 -2.54
C ALA A 214 21.74 -7.50 -1.92
N SER A 215 21.49 -6.49 -2.76
CA SER A 215 21.11 -5.14 -2.30
C SER A 215 19.89 -5.25 -1.37
N PRO A 216 19.82 -4.49 -0.26
CA PRO A 216 18.61 -4.41 0.54
C PRO A 216 17.41 -4.09 -0.37
N LYS A 217 16.31 -4.84 -0.25
CA LYS A 217 15.12 -4.69 -1.12
C LYS A 217 14.66 -3.23 -1.18
N GLU A 218 14.78 -2.51 -0.07
CA GLU A 218 14.42 -1.10 0.08
C GLU A 218 15.24 -0.17 -0.83
N ARG A 219 16.55 -0.40 -0.91
CA ARG A 219 17.44 0.36 -1.79
C ARG A 219 17.10 0.08 -3.25
N LEU A 220 16.86 -1.19 -3.58
CA LEU A 220 16.52 -1.59 -4.94
C LEU A 220 15.19 -0.95 -5.41
N CYS A 221 14.18 -0.85 -4.54
CA CYS A 221 12.94 -0.14 -4.85
C CYS A 221 13.16 1.32 -5.25
N ILE A 222 14.02 2.04 -4.49
CA ILE A 222 14.35 3.44 -4.78
C ILE A 222 15.07 3.56 -6.13
N GLU A 223 16.08 2.72 -6.36
CA GLU A 223 16.86 2.73 -7.61
C GLU A 223 15.97 2.47 -8.84
N ILE A 224 15.05 1.49 -8.77
CA ILE A 224 14.10 1.18 -9.84
C ILE A 224 13.18 2.38 -10.12
N LEU A 225 12.59 2.97 -9.08
CA LEU A 225 11.64 4.08 -9.24
C LEU A 225 12.33 5.34 -9.78
N GLU A 226 13.52 5.68 -9.29
CA GLU A 226 14.29 6.80 -9.84
C GLU A 226 14.71 6.57 -11.31
N GLN A 227 15.06 5.33 -11.66
CA GLN A 227 15.40 4.98 -13.03
C GLN A 227 14.18 5.09 -13.95
N ALA A 228 13.00 4.73 -13.47
CA ALA A 228 11.75 4.89 -14.19
C ALA A 228 11.41 6.37 -14.43
N GLU A 229 11.63 7.26 -13.46
CA GLU A 229 11.41 8.71 -13.64
C GLU A 229 12.33 9.33 -14.70
N ARG A 230 13.53 8.78 -14.89
CA ARG A 230 14.50 9.28 -15.88
C ARG A 230 14.23 8.75 -17.30
N ARG A 231 13.44 7.70 -17.46
CA ARG A 231 13.12 7.11 -18.78
C ARG A 231 11.86 7.77 -19.32
N ASP A 232 11.98 8.38 -20.49
CA ASP A 232 10.86 8.97 -21.23
C ASP A 232 9.83 7.86 -21.58
N PRO A 233 8.50 8.09 -21.50
CA PRO A 233 7.46 7.07 -21.70
C PRO A 233 7.40 6.43 -23.11
N LEU A 234 8.21 6.88 -24.07
CA LEU A 234 8.13 6.50 -25.49
C LEU A 234 8.81 5.16 -25.84
N VAL A 235 9.49 4.49 -24.91
CA VAL A 235 10.21 3.23 -25.18
C VAL A 235 9.39 2.02 -24.72
N GLY A 236 8.18 1.90 -25.25
CA GLY A 236 7.24 0.79 -24.95
C GLY A 236 7.50 -0.52 -25.69
N GLU A 237 8.46 -0.56 -26.63
CA GLU A 237 8.63 -1.71 -27.54
C GLU A 237 9.90 -2.54 -27.30
N ALA A 238 10.86 -2.06 -26.51
CA ALA A 238 12.11 -2.79 -26.24
C ALA A 238 12.03 -3.77 -25.05
N SER A 239 10.92 -3.75 -24.30
CA SER A 239 10.71 -4.52 -23.07
C SER A 239 10.31 -5.99 -23.27
N VAL A 240 9.98 -6.41 -24.49
CA VAL A 240 9.51 -7.78 -24.78
C VAL A 240 10.63 -8.84 -24.74
N SER A 241 11.90 -8.45 -24.90
CA SER A 241 13.01 -9.42 -25.03
C SER A 241 13.78 -9.74 -23.75
N LEU A 242 13.48 -9.10 -22.61
CA LEU A 242 14.26 -9.24 -21.37
C LEU A 242 13.56 -9.99 -20.23
N ALA A 243 12.25 -10.24 -20.35
CA ALA A 243 11.47 -10.94 -19.31
C ALA A 243 11.58 -12.48 -19.34
N MET A 244 12.28 -13.06 -20.34
CA MET A 244 12.43 -14.51 -20.50
C MET A 244 13.72 -15.09 -19.90
N ALA A 245 14.55 -14.30 -19.22
CA ALA A 245 15.74 -14.78 -18.52
C ALA A 245 15.53 -14.68 -17.00
N GLY A 246 15.44 -15.84 -16.35
CA GLY A 246 15.14 -15.97 -14.93
C GLY A 246 16.13 -15.25 -13.99
N ASP A 247 15.59 -14.87 -12.83
CA ASP A 247 16.28 -14.65 -11.55
C ASP A 247 17.52 -13.74 -11.51
N ASP A 248 17.64 -12.77 -12.40
CA ASP A 248 18.65 -11.73 -12.24
C ASP A 248 18.06 -10.31 -12.39
N LEU A 249 17.48 -9.82 -11.28
CA LEU A 249 17.04 -8.42 -11.13
C LEU A 249 18.20 -7.41 -11.33
N ARG A 250 19.46 -7.87 -11.35
CA ARG A 250 20.64 -7.05 -11.72
C ARG A 250 20.66 -6.66 -13.20
N GLY A 251 20.02 -7.43 -14.09
CA GLY A 251 19.93 -7.10 -15.51
C GLY A 251 19.18 -5.79 -15.79
N LEU A 252 18.27 -5.37 -14.90
CA LEU A 252 17.57 -4.09 -15.02
C LEU A 252 18.46 -2.88 -14.69
N VAL A 253 19.60 -3.11 -14.02
CA VAL A 253 20.53 -2.07 -13.54
C VAL A 253 21.74 -1.90 -14.48
N THR A 254 21.94 -2.77 -15.46
CA THR A 254 23.05 -2.66 -16.43
C THR A 254 22.56 -2.59 -17.87
N PHE A 255 22.17 -1.40 -18.34
CA PHE A 255 22.21 -1.13 -19.78
C PHE A 255 22.82 0.25 -20.06
N LYS A 256 23.86 0.21 -20.92
CA LYS A 256 24.91 1.19 -21.19
C LYS A 256 24.42 2.62 -21.40
N ARG A 257 25.14 3.59 -20.79
CA ARG A 257 25.16 4.99 -21.25
C ARG A 257 25.94 5.07 -22.58
N PRO A 258 25.52 5.90 -23.57
CA PRO A 258 26.44 6.38 -24.59
C PRO A 258 27.53 7.26 -23.97
#